data_AF-A0A5E4QIX3-F1
#
_entry.id   AF-A0A5E4QIX3-F1
#
_cell.length_a   1.000
_cell.length_b   1.000
_cell.length_c   1.000
_cell.angle_alpha   90.00
_cell.angle_beta   90.00
_cell.angle_gamma   90.00
#
_symmetry.space_group_name_H-M   'P 1'
#
loop_
_entity.id
_entity.type
_entity.pdbx_description
1 polymer ?
#
loop_
_entity_poly.entity_id
_entity_poly.type
_entity_poly.pdbx_seq_one_letter_code
_entity_poly.pdbx_strand_id
1 'polypeptide(L)'
;MAVALSPDQELQCVTLQATKAFLDALSESGAGCVSRATALKFLLARKFDVARAHTLWRQHDATRRREGLPSRDATGAAIAVFTANKHFPTQTTHQTTLQGVVYQLDVALQSVETQRAGLVFIYDMTDSKYTNFDYDLSQKILTMLKH
;
A
#
# COMPACT_ATOMS: atom_id res chain seq x y z
N MET A 1 -1.11 15.83 -41.08
CA MET A 1 -1.01 16.87 -40.03
C MET A 1 -0.92 16.15 -38.69
N ALA A 2 0.26 16.16 -38.05
CA ALA A 2 0.42 15.62 -36.71
C ALA A 2 -0.06 16.68 -35.72
N VAL A 3 -1.17 16.42 -35.02
CA VAL A 3 -1.59 17.25 -33.90
C VAL A 3 -0.57 17.03 -32.79
N ALA A 4 0.24 18.05 -32.49
CA ALA A 4 1.07 18.06 -31.30
C ALA A 4 0.13 18.13 -30.09
N LEU A 5 0.13 17.07 -29.28
CA LEU A 5 -0.61 17.03 -28.01
C LEU A 5 0.01 18.06 -27.07
N SER A 6 -0.80 18.74 -26.26
CA SER A 6 -0.25 19.62 -25.23
C SER A 6 0.52 18.79 -24.18
N PRO A 7 1.50 19.37 -23.47
CA PRO A 7 2.26 18.65 -22.43
C PRO A 7 1.37 17.98 -21.37
N ASP A 8 0.23 18.60 -21.02
CA ASP A 8 -0.76 18.04 -20.10
C ASP A 8 -1.53 16.85 -20.72
N GLN A 9 -1.82 16.92 -22.03
CA GLN A 9 -2.46 15.81 -22.75
C GLN A 9 -1.51 14.62 -22.95
N GLU A 10 -0.21 14.88 -23.20
CA GLU A 10 0.81 13.84 -23.25
C GLU A 10 0.95 13.14 -21.89
N LEU A 11 1.00 13.91 -20.80
CA LEU A 11 1.09 13.35 -19.44
C LEU A 11 -0.13 12.52 -19.07
N GLN A 12 -1.34 12.98 -19.43
CA GLN A 12 -2.58 12.20 -19.25
C GLN A 12 -2.57 10.92 -20.09
N CYS A 13 -2.13 11.00 -21.35
CA CYS A 13 -2.06 9.85 -22.26
C CYS A 13 -1.07 8.79 -21.76
N VAL A 14 0.13 9.20 -21.34
CA VAL A 14 1.15 8.32 -20.75
C VAL A 14 0.64 7.64 -19.48
N THR A 15 -0.04 8.39 -18.61
CA THR A 15 -0.62 7.85 -17.37
C THR A 15 -1.70 6.82 -17.67
N LEU A 16 -2.60 7.12 -18.61
CA LEU A 16 -3.65 6.20 -19.06
C LEU A 16 -3.06 4.90 -19.64
N GLN A 17 -2.06 5.03 -20.50
CA GLN A 17 -1.44 3.90 -21.19
C GLN A 17 -0.64 3.00 -20.25
N ALA A 18 0.14 3.58 -19.33
CA ALA A 18 0.87 2.82 -18.31
C ALA A 18 -0.09 2.11 -17.33
N THR A 19 -1.19 2.75 -16.96
CA THR A 19 -2.21 2.15 -16.08
C THR A 19 -2.91 0.98 -16.76
N LYS A 20 -3.25 1.12 -18.04
CA LYS A 20 -3.84 0.03 -18.82
C LYS A 20 -2.87 -1.15 -18.96
N ALA A 21 -1.64 -0.90 -19.41
CA ALA A 21 -0.62 -1.94 -19.58
C ALA A 21 -0.32 -2.69 -18.27
N PHE A 22 -0.33 -1.98 -17.14
CA PHE A 22 -0.17 -2.59 -15.83
C PHE A 22 -1.36 -3.47 -15.43
N LEU A 23 -2.60 -3.01 -15.64
CA LEU A 23 -3.81 -3.80 -15.36
C LEU A 23 -3.91 -5.04 -16.26
N ASP A 24 -3.52 -4.92 -17.53
CA ASP A 24 -3.46 -6.03 -18.47
C ASP A 24 -2.45 -7.09 -17.98
N ALA A 25 -1.23 -6.69 -17.60
CA ALA A 25 -0.22 -7.59 -17.03
C ALA A 25 -0.65 -8.27 -15.71
N LEU A 26 -1.52 -7.61 -14.93
CA LEU A 26 -2.10 -8.18 -13.72
C LEU A 26 -3.22 -9.17 -14.01
N SER A 27 -4.03 -8.92 -15.04
CA SER A 27 -5.08 -9.82 -15.48
C SER A 27 -4.51 -11.18 -15.93
N GLU A 28 -3.39 -11.17 -16.64
CA GLU A 28 -2.63 -12.37 -17.03
C GLU A 28 -2.07 -13.13 -15.83
N SER A 29 -1.77 -12.41 -14.74
CA SER A 29 -1.23 -12.96 -13.50
C SER A 29 -2.31 -13.48 -12.52
N GLY A 30 -3.59 -13.48 -12.92
CA GLY A 30 -4.71 -13.94 -12.08
C GLY A 30 -5.15 -12.95 -10.99
N ALA A 31 -4.78 -11.67 -11.11
CA ALA A 31 -5.05 -10.63 -10.13
C ALA A 31 -6.29 -9.79 -10.46
N GLY A 32 -7.43 -10.46 -10.69
CA GLY A 32 -8.63 -9.89 -11.32
C GLY A 32 -9.37 -8.76 -10.58
N CYS A 33 -8.91 -8.30 -9.40
CA CYS A 33 -9.62 -7.31 -8.59
C CYS A 33 -8.77 -6.06 -8.23
N VAL A 34 -7.76 -5.73 -9.02
CA VAL A 34 -6.96 -4.51 -8.78
C VAL A 34 -7.66 -3.30 -9.42
N SER A 35 -8.10 -2.36 -8.58
CA SER A 35 -8.72 -1.12 -9.05
C SER A 35 -7.70 -0.19 -9.71
N ARG A 36 -8.19 0.70 -10.57
CA ARG A 36 -7.37 1.72 -11.24
C ARG A 36 -6.63 2.62 -10.24
N ALA A 37 -7.27 2.98 -9.13
CA ALA A 37 -6.65 3.77 -8.06
C ALA A 37 -5.47 3.04 -7.40
N THR A 38 -5.59 1.71 -7.21
CA THR A 38 -4.50 0.89 -6.68
C THR A 38 -3.36 0.78 -7.69
N ALA A 39 -3.65 0.56 -8.97
CA ALA A 39 -2.65 0.52 -10.03
C ALA A 39 -1.81 1.82 -10.09
N LEU A 40 -2.47 2.98 -9.97
CA LEU A 40 -1.80 4.28 -9.97
C LEU A 40 -0.81 4.41 -8.80
N LYS A 41 -1.12 3.89 -7.61
CA LYS A 41 -0.21 3.93 -6.45
C LYS A 41 1.10 3.19 -6.72
N PHE A 42 1.02 1.99 -7.31
CA PHE A 42 2.22 1.21 -7.68
C PHE A 42 3.02 1.85 -8.81
N LEU A 43 2.34 2.44 -9.80
CA LEU A 43 2.99 3.16 -10.90
C LEU A 43 3.70 4.42 -10.40
N LEU A 44 3.07 5.23 -9.55
CA LEU A 44 3.69 6.42 -8.96
C LEU A 44 4.96 6.06 -8.18
N ALA A 45 4.91 5.00 -7.36
CA ALA A 45 6.06 4.54 -6.59
C ALA A 45 7.26 4.11 -7.46
N ARG A 46 7.03 3.80 -8.75
CA ARG A 46 8.06 3.38 -9.71
C ARG A 46 8.16 4.28 -10.93
N LYS A 47 7.71 5.54 -10.81
CA LYS A 47 7.78 6.57 -11.88
C LYS A 47 7.18 6.09 -13.21
N PHE A 48 6.01 5.44 -13.13
CA PHE A 48 5.26 4.87 -14.27
C PHE A 48 5.96 3.75 -15.05
N ASP A 49 7.00 3.14 -14.47
CA ASP A 49 7.62 1.93 -15.01
C ASP A 49 6.76 0.70 -14.69
N VAL A 50 6.11 0.15 -15.72
CA VAL A 50 5.16 -0.95 -15.60
C VAL A 50 5.81 -2.23 -15.05
N ALA A 51 7.02 -2.58 -15.49
CA ALA A 51 7.69 -3.81 -15.09
C ALA A 51 8.13 -3.76 -13.61
N ARG A 52 8.69 -2.61 -13.18
CA ARG A 52 9.05 -2.41 -11.78
C ARG A 52 7.82 -2.31 -10.89
N ALA A 53 6.76 -1.64 -11.33
CA ALA A 53 5.48 -1.60 -10.62
C ALA A 53 4.89 -3.01 -10.45
N HIS A 54 4.98 -3.87 -11.47
CA HIS A 54 4.48 -5.25 -11.40
C HIS A 54 5.24 -6.10 -10.39
N THR A 55 6.57 -5.94 -10.35
CA THR A 55 7.41 -6.61 -9.36
C THR A 55 7.08 -6.16 -7.94
N LEU A 56 6.88 -4.86 -7.73
CA LEU A 56 6.46 -4.31 -6.44
C LEU A 56 5.07 -4.83 -6.03
N TRP A 57 4.13 -4.90 -6.98
CA TRP A 57 2.80 -5.46 -6.72
C TRP A 57 2.87 -6.94 -6.37
N ARG A 58 3.68 -7.75 -7.07
CA ARG A 58 3.86 -9.17 -6.74
C ARG A 58 4.42 -9.36 -5.34
N GLN A 59 5.40 -8.54 -4.93
CA GLN A 59 5.93 -8.56 -3.57
C GLN A 59 4.87 -8.19 -2.53
N HIS A 60 4.07 -7.16 -2.82
CA HIS A 60 2.96 -6.75 -1.98
C HIS A 60 1.91 -7.85 -1.85
N ASP A 61 1.47 -8.45 -2.96
CA ASP A 61 0.47 -9.51 -2.98
C ASP A 61 0.97 -10.82 -2.32
N ALA A 62 2.21 -11.22 -2.60
CA ALA A 62 2.84 -12.37 -1.93
C ALA A 62 2.92 -12.17 -0.41
N THR A 63 3.20 -10.94 0.04
CA THR A 63 3.17 -10.60 1.46
C THR A 63 1.75 -10.73 2.01
N ARG A 64 0.74 -10.16 1.34
CA ARG A 64 -0.65 -10.26 1.80
C ARG A 64 -1.16 -11.70 1.89
N ARG A 65 -0.79 -12.55 0.92
CA ARG A 65 -1.13 -13.98 0.92
C ARG A 65 -0.39 -14.76 2.01
N ARG A 66 0.92 -14.52 2.18
CA ARG A 66 1.72 -15.19 3.21
C ARG A 66 1.22 -14.88 4.62
N GLU A 67 0.90 -13.62 4.88
CA GLU A 67 0.40 -13.19 6.19
C GLU A 67 -1.12 -13.46 6.38
N GLY A 68 -1.79 -14.10 5.40
CA GLY A 68 -3.20 -14.48 5.51
C GLY A 68 -4.17 -13.32 5.69
N LEU A 69 -3.82 -12.11 5.23
CA LEU A 69 -4.59 -10.90 5.49
C LEU A 69 -5.74 -10.73 4.48
N PRO A 70 -7.01 -10.99 4.86
CA PRO A 70 -8.11 -10.56 4.01
C PRO A 70 -8.05 -9.03 3.86
N SER A 71 -8.52 -8.50 2.74
CA SER A 71 -8.54 -7.04 2.53
C SER A 71 -9.38 -6.32 3.58
N ARG A 72 -10.36 -7.02 4.14
CA ARG A 72 -11.34 -6.51 5.08
C ARG A 72 -11.77 -7.60 6.06
N ASP A 73 -12.27 -7.19 7.21
CA ASP A 73 -12.95 -8.09 8.14
C ASP A 73 -14.40 -8.42 7.66
N ALA A 74 -15.16 -9.16 8.46
CA ALA A 74 -16.55 -9.50 8.16
C ALA A 74 -17.50 -8.27 8.13
N THR A 75 -17.11 -7.15 8.73
CA THR A 75 -17.90 -5.90 8.75
C THR A 75 -17.55 -4.98 7.57
N GLY A 76 -16.49 -5.29 6.84
CA GLY A 76 -15.97 -4.47 5.76
C GLY A 76 -14.90 -3.47 6.20
N ALA A 77 -14.45 -3.49 7.46
CA ALA A 77 -13.35 -2.66 7.95
C ALA A 77 -12.04 -3.09 7.30
N ALA A 78 -11.21 -2.14 6.87
CA ALA A 78 -9.90 -2.46 6.30
C ALA A 78 -8.96 -3.01 7.38
N ILE A 79 -8.18 -4.04 7.08
CA ILE A 79 -7.23 -4.61 8.03
C ILE A 79 -5.83 -4.07 7.74
N ALA A 80 -5.22 -3.43 8.73
CA ALA A 80 -3.82 -3.01 8.71
C ALA A 80 -3.03 -3.81 9.73
N VAL A 81 -1.87 -4.33 9.33
CA VAL A 81 -1.04 -5.16 10.21
C VAL A 81 0.37 -4.60 10.32
N PHE A 82 0.81 -4.37 11.55
CA PHE A 82 2.18 -4.01 11.87
C PHE A 82 2.89 -5.24 12.44
N THR A 83 3.76 -5.87 11.64
CA THR A 83 4.54 -7.02 12.07
C THR A 83 5.80 -6.56 12.79
N ALA A 84 5.84 -6.75 14.11
CA ALA A 84 6.94 -6.29 14.95
C ALA A 84 8.28 -6.92 14.54
N ASN A 85 8.32 -8.20 14.16
CA ASN A 85 9.57 -8.87 13.78
C ASN A 85 10.27 -8.28 12.54
N LYS A 86 9.56 -7.48 11.73
CA LYS A 86 10.10 -6.76 10.55
C LYS A 86 10.58 -5.35 10.88
N HIS A 87 10.32 -4.86 12.10
CA HIS A 87 10.80 -3.57 12.54
C HIS A 87 12.22 -3.69 13.11
N PHE A 88 13.15 -2.91 12.56
CA PHE A 88 14.54 -2.87 12.99
C PHE A 88 14.89 -1.44 13.42
N PRO A 89 14.72 -1.09 14.71
CA PRO A 89 14.96 0.27 15.23
C PRO A 89 16.38 0.81 14.92
N THR A 90 17.36 -0.08 14.76
CA THR A 90 18.75 0.27 14.42
C THR A 90 18.95 0.64 12.94
N GLN A 91 18.02 0.25 12.06
CA GLN A 91 18.10 0.49 10.62
C GLN A 91 17.07 1.51 10.12
N THR A 92 15.98 1.71 10.89
CA THR A 92 14.88 2.60 10.50
C THR A 92 14.56 3.60 11.61
N THR A 93 14.45 4.88 11.26
CA THR A 93 14.03 5.92 12.21
C THR A 93 12.53 5.84 12.50
N HIS A 94 12.09 6.36 13.66
CA HIS A 94 10.68 6.50 13.98
C HIS A 94 9.92 7.30 12.90
N GLN A 95 10.52 8.39 12.42
CA GLN A 95 9.89 9.26 11.42
C GLN A 95 9.60 8.51 10.13
N THR A 96 10.55 7.74 9.61
CA THR A 96 10.36 6.96 8.39
C THR A 96 9.27 5.90 8.57
N THR A 97 9.25 5.22 9.71
CA THR A 97 8.24 4.20 10.00
C THR A 97 6.85 4.81 10.14
N LEU A 98 6.72 5.93 10.87
CA LEU A 98 5.46 6.65 11.03
C LEU A 98 4.95 7.22 9.70
N GLN A 99 5.83 7.77 8.86
CA GLN A 99 5.47 8.23 7.51
C GLN A 99 4.90 7.07 6.67
N GLY A 100 5.50 5.87 6.76
CA GLY A 100 4.99 4.68 6.11
C GLY A 100 3.60 4.28 6.60
N VAL A 101 3.37 4.31 7.91
CA VAL A 101 2.06 4.02 8.52
C VAL A 101 1.02 5.04 8.07
N VAL A 102 1.30 6.34 8.19
CA VAL A 102 0.38 7.41 7.78
C VAL A 102 0.04 7.32 6.30
N TYR A 103 1.03 7.05 5.43
CA TYR A 103 0.80 6.87 4.01
C TYR A 103 -0.16 5.70 3.72
N GLN A 104 0.05 4.55 4.38
CA GLN A 104 -0.83 3.39 4.20
C GLN A 104 -2.25 3.65 4.70
N LEU A 105 -2.41 4.38 5.80
CA LEU A 105 -3.71 4.79 6.33
C LEU A 105 -4.42 5.77 5.38
N ASP A 106 -3.74 6.78 4.86
CA ASP A 106 -4.29 7.72 3.88
C ASP A 106 -4.77 6.99 2.62
N VAL A 107 -3.95 6.06 2.12
CA VAL A 107 -4.30 5.17 1.00
C VAL A 107 -5.53 4.32 1.29
N ALA A 108 -5.70 3.83 2.52
CA ALA A 108 -6.84 3.02 2.94
C ALA A 108 -8.12 3.86 3.09
N LEU A 109 -7.99 5.11 3.56
CA LEU A 109 -9.08 6.07 3.72
C LEU A 109 -9.66 6.59 2.40
N GLN A 110 -8.99 6.38 1.26
CA GLN A 110 -9.56 6.70 -0.06
C GLN A 110 -10.76 5.81 -0.44
N SER A 111 -10.98 4.68 0.25
CA SER A 111 -12.14 3.82 0.02
C SER A 111 -13.31 4.23 0.90
N VAL A 112 -14.47 4.44 0.28
CA VAL A 112 -15.73 4.80 0.96
C VAL A 112 -16.15 3.71 1.95
N GLU A 113 -15.91 2.45 1.62
CA GLU A 113 -16.16 1.31 2.50
C GLU A 113 -15.29 1.37 3.75
N THR A 114 -14.00 1.72 3.62
CA THR A 114 -13.11 1.93 4.77
C THR A 114 -13.54 3.12 5.61
N GLN A 115 -13.97 4.22 4.97
CA GLN A 115 -14.49 5.38 5.70
C GLN A 115 -15.76 5.06 6.50
N ARG A 116 -16.59 4.13 6.00
CA ARG A 116 -17.84 3.72 6.65
C ARG A 116 -17.65 2.64 7.71
N ALA A 117 -16.85 1.63 7.42
CA ALA A 117 -16.66 0.46 8.28
C ALA A 117 -15.46 0.59 9.23
N GLY A 118 -14.57 1.56 8.97
CA GLY A 118 -13.39 1.81 9.78
C GLY A 118 -12.19 0.94 9.40
N LEU A 119 -11.24 0.86 10.34
CA LEU A 119 -9.97 0.16 10.18
C LEU A 119 -9.67 -0.67 11.42
N VAL A 120 -9.26 -1.92 11.21
CA VAL A 120 -8.77 -2.82 12.26
C VAL A 120 -7.26 -2.85 12.18
N PHE A 121 -6.59 -2.36 13.22
CA PHE A 121 -5.14 -2.37 13.31
C PHE A 121 -4.68 -3.54 14.18
N ILE A 122 -3.92 -4.47 13.59
CA ILE A 122 -3.35 -5.64 14.26
C ILE A 122 -1.86 -5.39 14.49
N TYR A 123 -1.43 -5.51 15.74
CA TYR A 123 -0.02 -5.49 16.09
C TYR A 123 0.46 -6.93 16.23
N ASP A 124 1.10 -7.46 15.18
CA ASP A 124 1.55 -8.84 15.13
C ASP A 124 2.92 -8.99 15.80
N MET A 125 2.93 -9.70 16.92
CA MET A 125 4.11 -9.96 17.75
C MET A 125 4.81 -11.29 17.42
N THR A 126 4.31 -12.06 16.46
CA THR A 126 4.84 -13.39 16.12
C THR A 126 6.32 -13.31 15.76
N ASP A 127 7.13 -14.17 16.36
CA ASP A 127 8.59 -14.24 16.20
C ASP A 127 9.36 -12.92 16.47
N SER A 128 8.74 -11.98 17.16
CA SER A 128 9.40 -10.71 17.52
C SER A 128 10.40 -10.90 18.67
N LYS A 129 11.51 -10.16 18.62
CA LYS A 129 12.52 -10.10 19.69
C LYS A 129 12.43 -8.76 20.40
N TYR A 130 13.01 -8.67 21.61
CA TYR A 130 13.14 -7.40 22.33
C TYR A 130 13.82 -6.29 21.50
N THR A 131 14.76 -6.65 20.63
CA THR A 131 15.43 -5.71 19.73
C THR A 131 14.52 -5.14 18.64
N ASN A 132 13.39 -5.78 18.36
CA ASN A 132 12.40 -5.28 17.42
C ASN A 132 11.41 -4.31 18.09
N PHE A 133 11.24 -4.45 19.41
CA PHE A 133 10.26 -3.68 20.15
C PHE A 133 10.77 -2.27 20.44
N ASP A 134 9.93 -1.28 20.12
CA ASP A 134 10.20 0.12 20.35
C ASP A 134 8.97 0.74 21.00
N TYR A 135 9.10 1.00 22.30
CA TYR A 135 8.00 1.49 23.12
C TYR A 135 7.54 2.88 22.67
N ASP A 136 8.48 3.79 22.40
CA ASP A 136 8.19 5.17 22.00
C ASP A 136 7.49 5.21 20.64
N LEU A 137 7.96 4.41 19.68
CA LEU A 137 7.30 4.28 18.38
C LEU A 137 5.88 3.73 18.54
N SER A 138 5.70 2.70 19.36
CA SER A 138 4.40 2.07 19.58
C SER A 138 3.41 3.05 20.22
N GLN A 139 3.85 3.88 21.17
CA GLN A 139 3.04 4.96 21.73
C GLN A 139 2.63 6.00 20.68
N LYS A 140 3.55 6.38 19.79
CA LYS A 140 3.24 7.32 18.69
C LYS A 140 2.21 6.73 17.73
N ILE A 141 2.37 5.47 17.33
CA ILE A 141 1.40 4.77 16.47
C ILE A 141 0.02 4.73 17.13
N LEU A 142 -0.06 4.34 18.40
CA LEU A 142 -1.34 4.25 19.11
C LEU A 142 -2.01 5.62 19.28
N THR A 143 -1.22 6.67 19.54
CA THR A 143 -1.73 8.05 19.64
C THR A 143 -2.31 8.53 18.31
N MET A 144 -1.69 8.19 17.18
CA MET A 144 -2.22 8.53 15.85
C MET A 144 -3.55 7.83 15.53
N LEU A 145 -3.79 6.63 16.06
CA LEU A 145 -4.97 5.82 15.75
C LEU A 145 -6.17 6.05 16.70
N LYS A 146 -5.99 6.84 17.76
CA LYS A 146 -7.02 7.06 18.79
C LYS A 146 -8.02 8.18 18.48
N HIS A 147 -7.93 8.80 17.30
CA HIS A 147 -8.77 9.92 16.86
C HIS A 147 -9.46 9.60 15.54
#